data_AF-A0A7V4XHJ1-F1
#
_entry.id   AF-A0A7V4XHJ1-F1
#
_cell.length_a   1.000
_cell.length_b   1.000
_cell.length_c   1.000
_cell.angle_alpha   90.00
_cell.angle_beta   90.00
_cell.angle_gamma   90.00
#
_symmetry.space_group_name_H-M   'P 1'
#
loop_
_entity.id
_entity.type
_entity.pdbx_description
1 polymer ?
#
loop_
_entity_poly.entity_id
_entity_poly.type
_entity_poly.pdbx_seq_one_letter_code
_entity_poly.pdbx_strand_id
1 'polypeptide(L)'
;MRKSIEFIEEGEEVEIDFSGARKARGKRQAQQISIRISPSVLNGVKNRARKLGVPYQTLMQIWLAERLEVEEDRARALTDTEQKKETA
;
A
#
# COMPACT_ATOMS: atom_id res chain seq x y z
N MET A 1 0.76 15.44 -23.98
CA MET A 1 0.53 14.43 -25.03
C MET A 1 0.48 13.05 -24.37
N ARG A 2 -0.68 12.39 -24.38
CA ARG A 2 -0.79 10.99 -23.92
C ARG A 2 -0.20 10.11 -25.02
N LYS A 3 0.77 9.26 -24.68
CA LYS A 3 1.37 8.33 -25.62
C LYS A 3 0.36 7.21 -25.87
N SER A 4 -0.11 7.11 -27.11
CA SER A 4 -1.05 6.09 -27.57
C SER A 4 -0.45 4.71 -27.28
N ILE A 5 -1.23 3.84 -26.63
CA ILE A 5 -0.94 2.41 -26.59
C ILE A 5 -1.33 1.89 -27.97
N GLU A 6 -0.34 1.54 -28.77
CA GLU A 6 -0.55 0.84 -30.02
C GLU A 6 -1.03 -0.57 -29.68
N PHE A 7 -2.19 -0.94 -30.22
CA PHE A 7 -2.74 -2.27 -30.10
C PHE A 7 -1.83 -3.23 -30.87
N ILE A 8 -1.32 -4.26 -30.20
CA ILE A 8 -0.48 -5.31 -30.79
C ILE A 8 -1.43 -6.29 -31.51
N GLU A 9 -1.23 -6.50 -32.82
CA GLU A 9 -1.99 -7.49 -33.58
C GLU A 9 -1.62 -8.91 -33.15
N GLU A 10 -2.64 -9.79 -33.14
CA GLU A 10 -2.53 -11.17 -32.70
C GLU A 10 -1.60 -11.96 -33.65
N GLY A 11 -0.33 -12.07 -33.28
CA GLY A 11 0.68 -12.83 -34.05
C GLY A 11 2.09 -12.24 -34.07
N GLU A 12 2.32 -11.02 -33.57
CA GLU A 12 3.69 -10.48 -33.47
C GLU A 12 4.44 -11.10 -32.28
N GLU A 13 5.53 -11.81 -32.58
CA GLU A 13 6.45 -12.33 -31.57
C GLU A 13 7.31 -11.17 -31.05
N VAL A 14 6.81 -10.50 -30.01
CA VAL A 14 7.55 -9.39 -29.37
C VAL A 14 8.69 -9.96 -28.54
N GLU A 15 9.92 -9.78 -29.01
CA GLU A 15 11.12 -10.05 -28.21
C GLU A 15 11.25 -8.98 -27.12
N ILE A 16 10.68 -9.28 -25.94
CA ILE A 16 10.75 -8.38 -24.80
C ILE A 16 12.15 -8.48 -24.18
N ASP A 17 13.00 -7.51 -24.48
CA ASP A 17 14.32 -7.40 -23.85
C ASP A 17 14.22 -6.88 -22.41
N PHE A 18 14.37 -7.80 -21.44
CA PHE A 18 14.45 -7.48 -20.02
C PHE A 18 15.86 -7.09 -19.55
N SER A 19 16.88 -7.06 -20.42
CA SER A 19 18.27 -6.76 -20.05
C SER A 19 18.44 -5.34 -19.47
N GLY A 20 17.56 -4.42 -19.85
CA GLY A 20 17.46 -3.06 -19.31
C GLY A 20 16.75 -2.94 -17.96
N ALA A 21 16.10 -4.02 -17.48
CA ALA A 21 15.44 -4.04 -16.18
C ALA A 21 16.47 -4.16 -15.05
N ARG A 22 17.32 -3.15 -14.90
CA ARG A 22 18.06 -2.90 -13.66
C ARG A 22 17.00 -2.73 -12.59
N LYS A 23 16.77 -3.81 -11.86
CA LYS A 23 15.99 -3.85 -10.63
C LYS A 23 16.55 -2.72 -9.78
N ALA A 24 15.84 -1.59 -9.71
CA ALA A 24 16.13 -0.53 -8.77
C ALA A 24 15.90 -1.12 -7.38
N ARG A 25 16.86 -1.91 -6.90
CA ARG A 25 17.01 -2.30 -5.50
C ARG A 25 17.48 -1.06 -4.76
N GLY A 26 16.69 0.02 -4.80
CA GLY A 26 16.65 0.92 -3.66
C GLY A 26 16.35 0.02 -2.49
N LYS A 27 17.28 -0.11 -1.53
CA LYS A 27 17.04 -0.86 -0.31
C LYS A 27 15.76 -0.29 0.27
N ARG A 28 14.64 -1.03 0.18
CA ARG A 28 13.46 -0.75 0.99
C ARG A 28 13.96 -0.83 2.42
N GLN A 29 14.15 0.33 3.05
CA GLN A 29 14.58 0.41 4.43
C GLN A 29 13.38 -0.02 5.27
N ALA A 30 13.29 -1.32 5.52
CA ALA A 30 12.32 -1.87 6.44
C ALA A 30 12.98 -1.92 7.82
N GLN A 31 12.41 -1.20 8.79
CA GLN A 31 12.80 -1.34 10.18
C GLN A 31 12.16 -2.62 10.75
N GLN A 32 12.99 -3.51 11.29
CA GLN A 32 12.48 -4.68 12.00
C GLN A 32 12.03 -4.28 13.40
N ILE A 33 10.80 -4.64 13.75
CA ILE A 33 10.22 -4.41 15.07
C ILE A 33 9.65 -5.72 15.62
N SER A 34 9.61 -5.83 16.95
CA SER A 34 8.95 -6.94 17.63
C SER A 34 7.71 -6.42 18.35
N ILE A 35 6.56 -7.01 18.09
CA ILE A 35 5.27 -6.63 18.69
C ILE A 35 4.65 -7.89 19.29
N ARG A 36 4.13 -7.78 20.52
CA ARG A 36 3.31 -8.82 21.14
C ARG A 36 1.85 -8.61 20.75
N ILE A 37 1.23 -9.62 20.15
CA ILE A 37 -0.17 -9.60 19.71
C ILE A 37 -0.86 -10.83 20.32
N SER A 38 -2.12 -10.68 20.73
CA SER A 38 -2.87 -11.82 21.26
C SER A 38 -3.06 -12.91 20.19
N PRO A 39 -3.03 -14.20 20.57
CA PRO A 39 -3.17 -15.30 19.60
C PRO A 39 -4.49 -15.25 18.83
N SER A 40 -5.58 -14.85 19.47
CA SER A 40 -6.90 -14.74 18.86
C SER A 40 -6.91 -13.74 17.70
N VAL A 41 -6.33 -12.55 17.92
CA VAL A 41 -6.23 -11.50 16.90
C VAL A 41 -5.34 -11.97 15.75
N LEU A 42 -4.15 -12.51 16.03
CA LEU A 42 -3.24 -13.00 14.99
C LEU A 42 -3.89 -14.08 14.12
N ASN A 43 -4.66 -14.99 14.72
CA ASN A 43 -5.39 -16.02 13.99
C ASN A 43 -6.49 -15.41 13.09
N GLY A 44 -7.20 -14.39 13.57
CA GLY A 44 -8.15 -13.63 12.76
C GLY A 44 -7.49 -13.00 11.53
N VAL A 45 -6.34 -12.35 11.70
CA VAL A 45 -5.58 -11.74 10.60
C VAL A 45 -5.13 -12.81 9.60
N LYS A 46 -4.55 -13.92 10.07
CA LYS A 46 -4.12 -15.02 9.20
C LYS A 46 -5.26 -15.59 8.37
N ASN A 47 -6.42 -15.82 8.99
CA ASN A 47 -7.59 -16.32 8.30
C ASN A 47 -8.09 -15.35 7.22
N ARG A 48 -8.07 -14.04 7.50
CA ARG A 48 -8.46 -13.02 6.52
C ARG A 48 -7.47 -12.93 5.37
N ALA A 49 -6.16 -12.94 5.66
CA ALA A 49 -5.10 -12.91 4.65
C ALA A 49 -5.18 -14.11 3.69
N ARG A 50 -5.43 -15.31 4.24
CA ARG A 50 -5.65 -16.53 3.43
C ARG A 50 -6.82 -16.39 2.47
N LYS A 51 -7.95 -15.82 2.92
CA LYS A 51 -9.13 -15.59 2.06
C LYS A 51 -8.86 -14.58 0.95
N LEU A 52 -7.95 -13.62 1.18
CA LEU A 52 -7.56 -12.59 0.22
C LEU A 52 -6.40 -13.02 -0.68
N GLY A 53 -5.79 -14.20 -0.44
CA GLY A 53 -4.64 -14.67 -1.22
C GLY A 53 -3.35 -13.88 -0.97
N VAL A 54 -3.23 -13.17 0.15
CA VAL A 54 -2.06 -12.35 0.49
C VAL A 54 -1.33 -12.86 1.75
N PRO A 55 -0.02 -12.60 1.90
CA PRO A 55 0.68 -12.88 3.15
C PRO A 55 0.10 -12.04 4.31
N TYR A 56 0.01 -12.63 5.51
CA TYR A 56 -0.57 -11.92 6.67
C TYR A 56 0.28 -10.71 7.10
N GLN A 57 1.61 -10.73 6.91
CA GLN A 57 2.44 -9.53 7.14
C GLN A 57 2.08 -8.39 6.18
N THR A 58 1.84 -8.71 4.90
CA THR A 58 1.40 -7.72 3.91
C THR A 58 0.05 -7.14 4.28
N LEU A 59 -0.91 -7.99 4.69
CA LEU A 59 -2.22 -7.52 5.15
C LEU A 59 -2.10 -6.60 6.37
N MET A 60 -1.26 -6.96 7.35
CA MET A 60 -1.00 -6.10 8.52
C MET A 60 -0.44 -4.74 8.12
N GLN A 61 0.50 -4.69 7.17
CA GLN A 61 1.08 -3.44 6.68
C GLN A 61 0.04 -2.55 6.00
N ILE A 62 -0.82 -3.14 5.16
CA ILE A 62 -1.90 -2.42 4.48
C ILE A 62 -2.86 -1.82 5.50
N TRP A 63 -3.35 -2.61 6.45
CA TRP A 63 -4.29 -2.12 7.47
C TRP A 63 -3.69 -1.04 8.37
N LEU A 64 -2.41 -1.13 8.72
CA LEU A 64 -1.75 -0.08 9.49
C LEU A 64 -1.65 1.23 8.70
N ALA A 65 -1.33 1.15 7.40
CA ALA A 65 -1.27 2.32 6.53
C ALA A 65 -2.65 2.97 6.36
N GLU A 66 -3.68 2.17 6.03
CA GLU A 66 -5.06 2.63 5.90
C GLU A 66 -5.55 3.29 7.19
N ARG A 67 -5.26 2.69 8.35
CA ARG A 67 -5.70 3.25 9.62
C ARG A 67 -5.00 4.56 9.94
N LEU A 68 -3.72 4.69 9.60
CA LEU A 68 -2.95 5.91 9.79
C LEU A 68 -3.50 7.06 8.92
N GLU A 69 -3.75 6.79 7.64
CA GLU A 69 -4.32 7.77 6.70
C GLU A 69 -5.66 8.32 7.21
N VAL A 70 -6.54 7.44 7.68
CA VAL A 70 -7.84 7.85 8.27
C VAL A 70 -7.66 8.75 9.50
N GLU A 71 -6.67 8.49 10.36
CA GLU A 71 -6.43 9.32 11.54
C GLU A 71 -5.75 10.65 11.18
N GLU A 72 -4.89 10.68 10.17
CA GLU A 72 -4.31 11.92 9.64
C GLU A 72 -5.38 12.82 9.02
N ASP A 73 -6.29 12.25 8.24
CA ASP A 73 -7.40 13.01 7.64
C ASP A 73 -8.36 13.55 8.71
N ARG A 74 -8.62 12.77 9.76
CA ARG A 74 -9.38 13.25 10.93
C ARG A 74 -8.68 14.41 11.64
N ALA A 75 -7.37 14.31 11.83
CA ALA A 75 -6.59 15.38 12.46
C ALA A 75 -6.65 16.67 11.62
N ARG A 76 -6.52 16.58 10.29
CA ARG A 76 -6.65 17.73 9.38
C ARG A 76 -8.05 18.37 9.42
N ALA A 77 -9.10 17.55 9.45
CA ALA A 77 -10.46 18.06 9.54
C ALA A 77 -10.72 18.83 10.84
N LEU A 78 -10.06 18.47 11.95
CA LEU A 78 -10.15 19.17 13.22
C LEU A 78 -9.40 20.51 13.17
N THR A 79 -8.22 20.57 12.54
CA THR A 79 -7.47 21.83 12.40
C THR A 79 -8.19 22.87 11.54
N ASP A 80 -8.95 22.43 10.54
CA ASP A 80 -9.74 23.32 9.67
C ASP A 80 -10.96 23.91 10.41
N THR A 81 -11.50 23.18 11.38
CA THR A 81 -12.62 23.67 12.20
C THR A 81 -12.21 24.68 13.27
N GLU A 82 -10.97 24.62 13.76
CA GLU A 82 -10.45 25.61 14.72
C GLU A 82 -10.13 26.94 14.04
N GLN A 83 -9.54 26.92 12.84
CA GLN A 83 -9.24 28.14 12.09
C GLN A 83 -10.50 28.94 11.70
N LYS A 84 -11.62 28.25 11.46
CA LYS A 84 -12.91 28.88 11.12
C LYS A 84 -13.62 29.54 12.31
N LYS A 85 -13.25 29.19 13.55
CA LYS A 85 -13.75 29.85 14.76
C LYS A 85 -12.94 31.08 15.17
N GLU A 86 -11.69 31.17 14.74
CA GLU A 86 -10.82 32.32 15.04
C GLU A 86 -10.97 33.46 14.01
N THR A 87 -11.63 33.20 12.88
CA THR A 87 -11.93 34.19 11.83
C THR A 87 -13.40 34.62 11.75
N ALA A 88 -14.23 34.26 12.74
CA ALA A 88 -15.65 34.62 12.81
C ALA A 88 -15.99 35.45 14.04
#